data_AF-A0A6A0GVS4-F1
#
_entry.id   AF-A0A6A0GVS4-F1
#
_cell.length_a   1.000
_cell.length_b   1.000
_cell.length_c   1.000
_cell.angle_alpha   90.00
_cell.angle_beta   90.00
_cell.angle_gamma   90.00
#
_symmetry.space_group_name_H-M   'P 1'
#
loop_
_entity.id
_entity.type
_entity.pdbx_description
1 polymer ?
#
loop_
_entity_poly.entity_id
_entity_poly.type
_entity_poly.pdbx_seq_one_letter_code
_entity_poly.pdbx_strand_id
1 'polypeptide(L)'
;MDPGDSSSAPCSAKADEKEEFHLKADLKMSETVVVHWEEKLMQDLTNKKHVDRLPVLVSGKGAVQFLGVPKLANGTGRVRSNAVVALLMELGIEDRVLAVF
;
A
#
# COMPACT_ATOMS: atom_id res chain seq x y z
N MET A 1 -28.25 -22.61 -44.61
CA MET A 1 -28.59 -22.54 -43.17
C MET A 1 -27.43 -23.19 -42.46
N ASP A 2 -26.41 -22.39 -42.16
CA ASP A 2 -25.23 -22.80 -41.42
C ASP A 2 -25.25 -22.08 -40.06
N PRO A 3 -25.11 -22.78 -38.92
CA PRO A 3 -25.02 -22.13 -37.63
C PRO A 3 -23.57 -21.94 -37.21
N GLY A 4 -23.25 -20.75 -36.69
CA GLY A 4 -22.19 -20.62 -35.68
C GLY A 4 -20.88 -20.00 -36.14
N ASP A 5 -20.91 -18.75 -36.59
CA ASP A 5 -19.77 -17.85 -36.40
C ASP A 5 -19.70 -17.50 -34.89
N SER A 6 -19.02 -18.33 -34.10
CA SER A 6 -18.64 -17.99 -32.73
C SER A 6 -17.26 -17.36 -32.76
N SER A 7 -17.24 -16.09 -33.14
CA SER A 7 -16.16 -15.16 -32.84
C SER A 7 -15.93 -15.12 -31.32
N SER A 8 -14.88 -15.81 -30.88
CA SER A 8 -14.40 -15.74 -29.50
C SER A 8 -13.78 -14.35 -29.27
N ALA A 9 -14.56 -13.45 -28.70
CA ALA A 9 -14.03 -12.21 -28.14
C ALA A 9 -12.92 -12.52 -27.11
N PRO A 10 -11.86 -11.71 -27.04
CA PRO A 10 -10.78 -11.94 -26.09
C PRO A 10 -11.30 -11.75 -24.67
N CYS A 11 -10.97 -12.72 -23.81
CA CYS A 11 -11.28 -12.72 -22.38
C CYS A 11 -10.83 -11.39 -21.78
N SER A 12 -11.79 -10.53 -21.41
CA SER A 12 -11.51 -9.26 -20.77
C SER A 12 -10.92 -9.55 -19.40
N ALA A 13 -9.59 -9.42 -19.28
CA ALA A 13 -8.91 -9.35 -18.01
C ALA A 13 -9.49 -8.15 -17.25
N LYS A 14 -10.35 -8.42 -16.25
CA LYS A 14 -10.74 -7.38 -15.32
C LYS A 14 -9.53 -7.15 -14.41
N ALA A 15 -8.88 -6.01 -14.61
CA ALA A 15 -7.94 -5.46 -13.65
C ALA A 15 -8.73 -5.24 -12.35
N ASP A 16 -8.56 -6.15 -11.40
CA ASP A 16 -9.11 -5.98 -10.06
C ASP A 16 -8.56 -4.67 -9.48
N GLU A 17 -9.50 -3.77 -9.24
CA GLU A 17 -9.32 -2.39 -8.86
C GLU A 17 -8.47 -2.30 -7.59
N LYS A 18 -7.38 -1.52 -7.67
CA LYS A 18 -6.54 -1.18 -6.54
C LYS A 18 -7.29 -0.21 -5.64
N GLU A 19 -8.12 -0.73 -4.75
CA GLU A 19 -8.59 0.10 -3.64
C GLU A 19 -7.46 0.21 -2.62
N GLU A 20 -6.62 1.21 -2.83
CA GLU A 20 -5.61 1.68 -1.90
C GLU A 20 -6.19 2.89 -1.19
N PHE A 21 -6.47 2.74 0.11
CA PHE A 21 -7.13 3.79 0.87
C PHE A 21 -6.08 4.81 1.32
N HIS A 22 -5.84 5.81 0.47
CA HIS A 22 -4.97 6.94 0.78
C HIS A 22 -5.78 8.03 1.47
N LEU A 23 -5.64 8.13 2.79
CA LEU A 23 -6.04 9.33 3.50
C LEU A 23 -4.97 10.39 3.18
N LYS A 24 -5.30 11.36 2.33
CA LYS A 24 -4.42 12.52 2.08
C LYS A 24 -4.12 13.18 3.41
N ALA A 25 -2.88 13.05 3.87
CA ALA A 25 -2.47 13.54 5.16
C ALA A 25 -2.31 15.06 5.11
N ASP A 26 -3.20 15.80 5.78
CA ASP A 26 -2.93 17.19 6.20
C ASP A 26 -1.93 17.19 7.36
N LEU A 27 -0.75 16.60 7.15
CA LEU A 27 0.40 16.84 8.01
C LEU A 27 0.71 18.33 7.90
N LYS A 28 0.65 19.08 9.00
CA LYS A 28 1.24 20.42 9.02
C LYS A 28 2.72 20.25 8.69
N MET A 29 3.06 20.59 7.45
CA MET A 29 4.22 20.17 6.68
C MET A 29 5.57 20.75 7.15
N SER A 30 5.72 21.11 8.42
CA SER A 30 6.90 21.76 8.97
C SER A 30 7.74 20.87 9.89
N GLU A 31 7.34 19.63 10.16
CA GLU A 31 8.00 18.78 11.17
C GLU A 31 8.51 17.45 10.66
N THR A 32 9.55 17.03 11.37
CA THR A 32 10.10 15.69 11.34
C THR A 32 9.12 14.68 11.94
N VAL A 33 8.98 13.53 11.29
CA VAL A 33 8.06 12.46 11.68
C VAL A 33 8.81 11.15 11.90
N VAL A 34 8.31 10.33 12.83
CA VAL A 34 8.79 8.96 13.04
C VAL A 34 7.83 8.01 12.33
N VAL A 35 8.38 7.11 11.50
CA VAL A 35 7.59 6.10 10.80
C VAL A 35 7.46 4.86 11.67
N HIS A 36 6.22 4.40 11.85
CA HIS A 36 5.87 3.16 12.53
C HIS A 36 5.23 2.23 11.50
N TRP A 37 5.80 1.06 11.32
CA TRP A 37 5.17 -0.01 10.55
C TRP A 37 4.99 -1.22 11.45
N GLU A 38 3.87 -1.93 11.29
CA GLU A 38 3.61 -3.14 12.07
C GLU A 38 4.61 -4.24 11.73
N GLU A 39 5.10 -4.96 12.74
CA GLU A 39 5.95 -6.13 12.54
C GLU A 39 5.15 -7.32 11.96
N LYS A 40 3.84 -7.33 12.22
CA LYS A 40 2.93 -8.40 11.83
C LYS A 40 2.10 -7.99 10.62
N LEU A 41 2.34 -8.69 9.52
CA LEU A 41 1.62 -8.49 8.27
C LEU A 41 0.17 -8.93 8.40
N MET A 42 -0.74 -8.15 7.82
CA MET A 42 -2.13 -8.54 7.69
C MET A 42 -2.28 -9.44 6.46
N GLN A 43 -2.99 -10.55 6.63
CA GLN A 43 -3.40 -11.38 5.49
C GLN A 43 -4.63 -10.77 4.83
N ASP A 44 -4.69 -10.80 3.50
CA ASP A 44 -5.91 -10.45 2.79
C ASP A 44 -7.04 -11.42 3.16
N LEU A 45 -8.20 -10.88 3.55
CA LEU A 45 -9.38 -11.67 3.93
C LEU A 45 -10.08 -12.30 2.70
N THR A 46 -9.73 -11.84 1.50
CA THR A 46 -10.33 -12.32 0.26
C THR A 46 -9.52 -13.50 -0.25
N ASN A 47 -9.99 -14.72 0.02
CA ASN A 47 -9.37 -16.05 -0.19
C ASN A 47 -8.95 -16.42 -1.64
N LYS A 48 -8.35 -15.53 -2.43
CA LYS A 48 -7.93 -15.82 -3.82
C LYS A 48 -6.42 -15.80 -4.04
N LYS A 49 -5.63 -15.11 -3.20
CA LYS A 49 -4.16 -15.14 -3.17
C LYS A 49 -3.66 -14.65 -1.81
N HIS A 50 -2.61 -15.27 -1.27
CA HIS A 50 -1.91 -14.75 -0.10
C HIS A 50 -1.21 -13.44 -0.49
N VAL A 51 -1.77 -12.32 -0.05
CA VAL A 51 -1.17 -10.99 -0.20
C VAL A 51 -0.92 -10.45 1.18
N ASP A 52 0.35 -10.19 1.47
CA ASP A 52 0.75 -9.54 2.71
C ASP A 52 0.42 -8.05 2.63
N ARG A 53 -0.12 -7.49 3.71
CA ARG A 53 -0.48 -6.07 3.80
C ARG A 53 0.27 -5.45 4.97
N LEU A 54 0.90 -4.30 4.74
CA LEU A 54 1.70 -3.60 5.74
C LEU A 54 1.05 -2.26 6.09
N PRO A 55 0.40 -2.11 7.25
CA PRO A 55 -0.07 -0.81 7.70
C PRO A 55 1.13 0.09 8.06
N VAL A 56 1.08 1.33 7.59
CA VAL A 56 2.11 2.35 7.82
C VAL A 56 1.47 3.55 8.53
N LEU A 57 2.08 3.93 9.65
CA LEU A 57 1.71 5.09 10.44
C LEU A 57 2.92 6.01 10.59
N VAL A 58 2.63 7.26 10.90
CA VAL A 58 3.64 8.23 11.32
C VAL A 58 3.21 8.89 12.62
N SER A 59 4.18 9.21 13.46
CA SER A 59 3.94 10.03 14.65
C SER A 59 4.78 11.29 14.62
N GLY A 60 4.19 12.41 14.99
CA GLY A 60 4.84 13.71 15.10
C GLY A 60 4.01 14.67 15.95
N LYS A 61 4.66 15.54 16.73
CA LYS A 61 3.99 16.57 17.57
C LYS A 61 2.87 16.06 18.50
N GLY A 62 3.01 14.83 19.00
CA GLY A 62 2.02 14.22 19.90
C GLY A 62 0.77 13.67 19.20
N ALA A 63 0.77 13.62 17.87
CA ALA A 63 -0.26 12.96 17.07
C ALA A 63 0.32 11.72 16.36
N VAL A 64 -0.55 10.73 16.12
CA VAL A 64 -0.28 9.59 15.26
C VAL A 64 -1.25 9.65 14.09
N GLN A 65 -0.74 9.49 12.89
CA GLN A 65 -1.53 9.49 11.66
C GLN A 65 -1.26 8.23 10.86
N PHE A 66 -2.34 7.65 10.35
CA PHE A 66 -2.28 6.53 9.44
C PHE A 66 -2.06 7.01 8.01
N LEU A 67 -1.08 6.42 7.30
CA LEU A 67 -0.75 6.79 5.92
C LEU A 67 -1.39 5.85 4.90
N GLY A 68 -1.45 4.55 5.21
CA GLY A 68 -2.02 3.57 4.29
C GLY A 68 -1.68 2.12 4.62
N VAL A 69 -2.09 1.22 3.74
CA VAL A 69 -1.82 -0.22 3.82
C VAL A 69 -1.30 -0.76 2.49
N PRO A 70 -0.03 -0.49 2.12
CA PRO A 70 0.57 -1.06 0.93
C PRO A 70 0.43 -2.57 0.87
N LYS A 71 0.01 -3.05 -0.31
CA LYS A 71 -0.01 -4.48 -0.67
C LYS A 71 1.40 -4.93 -1.02
N LEU A 72 1.80 -6.06 -0.49
CA LEU A 72 3.12 -6.64 -0.69
C LEU A 72 3.02 -7.97 -1.45
N ALA A 73 3.99 -8.22 -2.32
CA ALA A 73 4.12 -9.51 -2.97
C ALA A 73 4.53 -10.63 -1.99
N ASN A 74 5.23 -10.27 -0.91
CA ASN A 74 5.59 -11.13 0.23
C ASN A 74 6.09 -10.29 1.41
N GLY A 75 6.22 -10.92 2.57
CA GLY A 75 6.62 -10.32 3.84
C GLY A 75 8.12 -10.15 4.10
N THR A 76 8.99 -10.27 3.08
CA THR A 76 10.43 -10.08 3.31
C THR A 76 10.74 -8.65 3.72
N GLY A 77 11.79 -8.45 4.52
CA GLY A 77 12.18 -7.11 5.00
C GLY A 77 12.46 -6.11 3.87
N ARG A 78 13.02 -6.58 2.75
CA ARG A 78 13.27 -5.76 1.56
C ARG A 78 11.98 -5.27 0.91
N VAL A 79 11.01 -6.16 0.70
CA VAL A 79 9.73 -5.79 0.07
C VAL A 79 8.96 -4.83 0.97
N ARG A 80 8.98 -5.06 2.29
CA ARG A 80 8.40 -4.15 3.29
C ARG A 80 9.04 -2.75 3.24
N SER A 81 10.37 -2.67 3.36
CA SER A 81 11.09 -1.39 3.34
C SER A 81 10.86 -0.61 2.05
N ASN A 82 10.91 -1.28 0.89
CA ASN A 82 10.65 -0.63 -0.40
C ASN A 82 9.23 -0.06 -0.48
N ALA A 83 8.23 -0.80 0.01
CA ALA A 83 6.85 -0.34 -0.01
C ALA A 83 6.63 0.90 0.88
N VAL A 84 7.28 0.94 2.05
CA VAL A 84 7.23 2.11 2.92
C VAL A 84 7.89 3.32 2.27
N VAL A 85 9.10 3.16 1.71
CA VAL A 85 9.80 4.26 1.03
C VAL A 85 8.98 4.78 -0.16
N ALA A 86 8.40 3.88 -0.96
CA ALA A 86 7.53 4.27 -2.06
C ALA A 86 6.32 5.08 -1.60
N LEU A 87 5.66 4.65 -0.52
CA LEU A 87 4.52 5.38 0.06
C LEU A 87 4.94 6.77 0.57
N LEU A 88 6.11 6.89 1.20
CA LEU A 88 6.63 8.17 1.69
C LEU A 88 6.95 9.14 0.54
N MET A 89 7.55 8.65 -0.54
CA MET A 89 7.85 9.43 -1.75
C MET A 89 6.58 9.85 -2.50
N GLU A 90 5.59 8.98 -2.58
CA GLU A 90 4.28 9.29 -3.17
C GLU A 90 3.58 10.43 -2.41
N LEU A 91 3.78 10.47 -1.09
CA LEU A 91 3.26 11.52 -0.21
C LEU A 91 4.16 12.77 -0.12
N GLY A 92 5.39 12.71 -0.65
CA GLY A 92 6.36 13.82 -0.62
C GLY A 92 6.85 14.18 0.79
N ILE A 93 7.00 13.18 1.67
CA ILE A 93 7.41 13.37 3.08
C ILE A 93 8.71 12.65 3.44
N GLU A 94 9.39 12.03 2.48
CA GLU A 94 10.61 11.25 2.65
C GLU A 94 11.75 12.03 3.32
N ASP A 95 11.93 13.31 3.00
CA ASP A 95 12.98 14.17 3.57
C ASP A 95 12.74 14.56 5.04
N ARG A 96 11.57 14.20 5.59
CA ARG A 96 11.15 14.54 6.95
C ARG A 96 11.11 13.33 7.86
N VAL A 97 11.43 12.14 7.35
CA VAL A 97 11.40 10.93 8.13
C VAL A 97 12.67 10.80 8.97
N LEU A 98 12.50 10.69 10.28
CA LEU A 98 13.51 10.08 11.13
C LEU A 98 13.25 8.59 11.20
N ALA A 99 14.23 7.82 10.73
CA ALA A 99 14.31 6.41 11.06
C ALA A 99 14.87 6.27 12.47
N VAL A 100 14.12 5.64 13.37
CA VAL A 100 14.59 5.23 14.69
C VAL A 100 14.73 3.70 14.63
N PHE A 101 15.95 3.20 14.84
CA PHE A 101 16.29 1.78 14.76
C PHE A 101 16.19 1.11 16.13
#